data_AF-A0A3L7VL29-F1
#
_entry.id   AF-A0A3L7VL29-F1
#
_cell.length_a   1.000
_cell.length_b   1.000
_cell.length_c   1.000
_cell.angle_alpha   90.00
_cell.angle_beta   90.00
_cell.angle_gamma   90.00
#
_symmetry.space_group_name_H-M   'P 1'
#
loop_
_entity.id
_entity.type
_entity.pdbx_description
1 polymer ?
#
loop_
_entity_poly.entity_id
_entity_poly.type
_entity_poly.pdbx_seq_one_letter_code
_entity_poly.pdbx_strand_id
1 'polypeptide(L)'
;MMANLMRKSLQHEAELAAISHNATRQLAQASGLFPEGITPPSWLENGLSLLMETPMGTPWKSTGGPNSVMVPLFRSHRRGVLSKGETAPGPIVYSIVTDLYYLQSSKYPGDKAAWGLAQSTAWSLNHFLLNQKAEGYKKYCSLLGEIPPGMEASPRVLDEIFTRAFAKTPGESPNQTYNDIGRAWWVSNQYQMDSADTILTANQMLKKEFGIDDSLANSPISLQSLLAGLAVPVGPQPGPGGMLGMPGMPGGMPGLGGNPAGGIGGGTGGDDR
;
A
#
# COMPACT_ATOMS: atom_id res chain seq x y z
N MET A 1 -4.05 -16.22 31.64
CA MET A 1 -2.63 -15.83 31.48
C MET A 1 -2.18 -15.86 30.02
N MET A 2 -2.44 -16.95 29.27
CA MET A 2 -2.06 -17.11 27.86
C MET A 2 -2.58 -16.01 26.91
N ALA A 3 -3.85 -15.61 27.03
CA ALA A 3 -4.43 -14.57 26.18
C ALA A 3 -3.73 -13.20 26.30
N ASN A 4 -3.25 -12.84 27.50
CA ASN A 4 -2.51 -11.59 27.72
C ASN A 4 -1.10 -11.65 27.12
N LEU A 5 -0.44 -12.81 27.15
CA LEU A 5 0.85 -13.00 26.50
C LEU A 5 0.71 -12.92 24.98
N MET A 6 -0.31 -13.56 24.41
CA MET A 6 -0.61 -13.49 22.98
C MET A 6 -0.88 -12.06 22.53
N ARG A 7 -1.72 -11.31 23.25
CA ARG A 7 -1.99 -9.90 22.94
C ARG A 7 -0.72 -9.05 22.98
N LYS A 8 0.13 -9.24 23.99
CA LYS A 8 1.41 -8.52 24.09
C LYS A 8 2.37 -8.88 22.94
N SER A 9 2.41 -10.16 22.55
CA SER A 9 3.22 -10.62 21.41
C SER A 9 2.75 -9.97 20.10
N LEU A 10 1.44 -9.98 19.84
CA LEU A 10 0.85 -9.36 18.65
C LEU A 10 1.09 -7.86 18.61
N GLN A 11 0.96 -7.19 19.77
CA GLN A 11 1.22 -5.76 19.88
C GLN A 11 2.70 -5.45 19.58
N HIS A 12 3.62 -6.25 20.13
CA HIS A 12 5.04 -6.10 19.87
C HIS A 12 5.39 -6.32 18.39
N GLU A 13 4.81 -7.34 17.75
CA GLU A 13 4.98 -7.57 16.31
C GLU A 13 4.42 -6.42 15.47
N ALA A 14 3.26 -5.87 15.84
CA ALA A 14 2.69 -4.70 15.16
C ALA A 14 3.56 -3.45 15.32
N GLU A 15 4.14 -3.24 16.51
CA GLU A 15 5.09 -2.15 16.77
C GLU A 15 6.36 -2.31 15.93
N LEU A 16 6.92 -3.52 15.85
CA LEU A 16 8.09 -3.82 15.02
C LEU A 16 7.80 -3.64 13.53
N ALA A 17 6.63 -4.08 13.05
CA ALA A 17 6.20 -3.85 11.67
C ALA A 17 6.13 -2.35 11.38
N ALA A 18 5.40 -1.58 12.21
CA ALA A 18 5.29 -0.13 12.03
C ALA A 18 6.63 0.61 12.07
N ILE A 19 7.57 0.20 12.94
CA ILE A 19 8.93 0.75 12.97
C ILE A 19 9.66 0.41 11.67
N SER A 20 9.59 -0.85 11.22
CA SER A 20 10.25 -1.32 10.00
C SER A 20 9.69 -0.63 8.75
N HIS A 21 8.38 -0.39 8.70
CA HIS A 21 7.71 0.37 7.64
C HIS A 21 8.31 1.77 7.53
N ASN A 22 8.27 2.51 8.64
CA ASN A 22 8.68 3.91 8.66
C ASN A 22 10.19 4.05 8.46
N ALA A 23 10.98 3.14 9.03
CA ALA A 23 12.42 3.07 8.80
C ALA A 23 12.74 2.83 7.33
N THR A 24 12.02 1.93 6.65
CA THR A 24 12.22 1.67 5.22
C THR A 24 11.92 2.90 4.37
N ARG A 25 10.84 3.62 4.66
CA ARG A 25 10.50 4.88 3.98
C ARG A 25 11.60 5.93 4.16
N GLN A 26 12.04 6.13 5.39
CA GLN A 26 13.11 7.09 5.71
C GLN A 26 14.44 6.70 5.05
N LEU A 27 14.80 5.41 5.06
CA LEU A 27 16.01 4.91 4.40
C LEU A 27 15.93 5.05 2.88
N ALA A 28 14.76 4.81 2.28
CA ALA A 28 14.56 5.00 0.84
C ALA A 28 14.73 6.47 0.44
N GLN A 29 14.24 7.40 1.26
CA GLN A 29 14.47 8.84 1.05
C GLN A 29 15.94 9.21 1.27
N ALA A 30 16.55 8.80 2.40
CA ALA A 30 17.92 9.14 2.76
C ALA A 30 18.98 8.53 1.82
N SER A 31 18.68 7.37 1.20
CA SER A 31 19.56 6.73 0.21
C SER A 31 19.44 7.35 -1.19
N GLY A 32 18.53 8.29 -1.39
CA GLY A 32 18.24 8.86 -2.71
C GLY A 32 17.52 7.88 -3.64
N LEU A 33 16.98 6.77 -3.13
CA LEU A 33 16.12 5.88 -3.92
C LEU A 33 14.86 6.62 -4.37
N PHE A 34 14.31 7.46 -3.49
CA PHE A 34 13.29 8.43 -3.85
C PHE A 34 13.93 9.82 -4.00
N PRO A 35 13.69 10.51 -5.13
CA PRO A 35 14.15 11.87 -5.34
C PRO A 35 13.61 12.82 -4.27
N GLU A 36 14.42 13.82 -3.88
CA GLU A 36 14.01 14.82 -2.91
C GLU A 36 12.88 15.71 -3.44
N GLY A 37 11.93 16.07 -2.57
CA GLY A 37 10.86 17.02 -2.89
C GLY A 37 9.68 16.42 -3.67
N ILE A 38 9.68 15.12 -3.95
CA ILE A 38 8.60 14.43 -4.64
C ILE A 38 7.97 13.42 -3.69
N THR A 39 6.65 13.40 -3.61
CA THR A 39 5.93 12.37 -2.86
C THR A 39 5.88 11.10 -3.71
N PRO A 40 6.53 10.00 -3.29
CA PRO A 40 6.51 8.76 -4.06
C PRO A 40 5.08 8.20 -4.13
N PRO A 41 4.73 7.49 -5.21
CA PRO A 41 3.44 6.80 -5.32
C PRO A 41 3.22 5.82 -4.17
N SER A 42 1.98 5.71 -3.72
CA SER A 42 1.61 4.87 -2.56
C SER A 42 1.94 3.40 -2.80
N TRP A 43 1.77 2.88 -4.02
CA TRP A 43 2.12 1.50 -4.35
C TRP A 43 3.63 1.23 -4.24
N LEU A 44 4.46 2.21 -4.58
CA LEU A 44 5.91 2.09 -4.54
C LEU A 44 6.40 2.15 -3.10
N GLU A 45 5.99 3.20 -2.38
CA GLU A 45 6.43 3.45 -1.02
C GLU A 45 5.93 2.37 -0.04
N ASN A 46 4.64 2.07 -0.05
CA ASN A 46 4.08 1.05 0.84
C ASN A 46 4.49 -0.35 0.40
N GLY A 47 4.52 -0.63 -0.91
CA GLY A 47 4.93 -1.95 -1.40
C GLY A 47 6.38 -2.29 -1.06
N LEU A 48 7.30 -1.32 -1.16
CA LEU A 48 8.68 -1.47 -0.72
C LEU A 48 8.79 -1.63 0.80
N SER A 49 7.99 -0.90 1.57
CA SER A 49 8.01 -0.99 3.02
C SER A 49 7.51 -2.36 3.51
N LEU A 50 6.41 -2.85 2.95
CA LEU A 50 5.85 -4.18 3.23
C LEU A 50 6.80 -5.35 2.90
N LEU A 51 7.75 -5.11 1.98
CA LEU A 51 8.81 -6.06 1.63
C LEU A 51 9.86 -6.19 2.75
N MET A 52 10.11 -5.11 3.49
CA MET A 52 11.08 -5.08 4.59
C MET A 52 10.43 -5.43 5.94
N GLU A 53 9.10 -5.39 6.03
CA GLU A 53 8.32 -5.78 7.22
C GLU A 53 8.16 -7.29 7.43
N THR A 54 8.87 -8.15 6.69
CA THR A 54 8.67 -9.61 6.75
C THR A 54 8.65 -10.12 8.21
N PRO A 55 7.51 -10.69 8.68
CA PRO A 55 7.34 -11.00 10.10
C PRO A 55 8.39 -11.98 10.64
N MET A 56 8.69 -11.85 11.93
CA MET A 56 9.53 -12.83 12.63
C MET A 56 8.85 -14.21 12.64
N GLY A 57 9.66 -15.28 12.55
CA GLY A 57 9.14 -16.65 12.53
C GLY A 57 8.58 -17.09 11.17
N THR A 58 8.71 -16.25 10.14
CA THR A 58 8.53 -16.73 8.77
C THR A 58 9.68 -17.66 8.37
N PRO A 59 9.43 -18.62 7.46
CA PRO A 59 10.49 -19.52 7.03
C PRO A 59 11.56 -18.83 6.18
N TRP A 60 11.29 -17.62 5.70
CA TRP A 60 12.21 -16.86 4.88
C TRP A 60 13.16 -16.09 5.78
N LYS A 61 14.42 -16.54 5.83
CA LYS A 61 15.47 -15.96 6.69
C LYS A 61 16.07 -14.65 6.15
N SER A 62 15.60 -14.14 5.01
CA SER A 62 16.16 -12.97 4.35
C SER A 62 15.21 -11.78 4.37
N THR A 63 15.76 -10.60 4.68
CA THR A 63 15.10 -9.31 4.40
C THR A 63 14.73 -9.27 2.92
N GLY A 64 13.47 -8.93 2.60
CA GLY A 64 12.94 -8.99 1.24
C GLY A 64 12.44 -10.37 0.79
N GLY A 65 12.37 -11.36 1.69
CA GLY A 65 11.66 -12.60 1.44
C GLY A 65 10.13 -12.43 1.43
N PRO A 66 9.36 -13.45 1.02
CA PRO A 66 7.92 -13.39 1.02
C PRO A 66 7.30 -13.00 2.37
N ASN A 67 6.35 -12.07 2.35
CA ASN A 67 5.65 -11.64 3.56
C ASN A 67 4.48 -12.61 3.85
N SER A 68 4.52 -13.30 4.99
CA SER A 68 3.52 -14.32 5.36
C SER A 68 2.10 -13.79 5.52
N VAL A 69 1.93 -12.49 5.75
CA VAL A 69 0.61 -11.85 5.83
C VAL A 69 0.12 -11.46 4.44
N MET A 70 0.99 -10.95 3.58
CA MET A 70 0.60 -10.46 2.25
C MET A 70 0.37 -11.58 1.24
N VAL A 71 1.11 -12.70 1.34
CA VAL A 71 0.95 -13.88 0.48
C VAL A 71 -0.50 -14.41 0.46
N PRO A 72 -1.14 -14.73 1.60
CA PRO A 72 -2.52 -15.24 1.60
C PRO A 72 -3.54 -14.21 1.12
N LEU A 73 -3.32 -12.92 1.39
CA LEU A 73 -4.19 -11.83 0.89
C LEU A 73 -4.12 -11.74 -0.63
N PHE A 74 -2.91 -11.69 -1.19
CA PHE A 74 -2.72 -11.65 -2.64
C PHE A 74 -3.29 -12.92 -3.31
N ARG A 75 -3.13 -14.10 -2.67
CA ARG A 75 -3.73 -15.36 -3.13
C ARG A 75 -5.26 -15.31 -3.16
N SER A 76 -5.88 -14.74 -2.14
CA SER A 76 -7.34 -14.59 -2.07
C SER A 76 -7.86 -13.72 -3.21
N HIS A 77 -7.17 -12.60 -3.48
CA HIS A 77 -7.49 -11.72 -4.58
C HIS A 77 -7.33 -12.43 -5.94
N ARG A 78 -6.20 -13.13 -6.13
CA ARG A 78 -5.92 -13.87 -7.36
C ARG A 78 -7.00 -14.90 -7.67
N ARG A 79 -7.45 -15.66 -6.67
CA ARG A 79 -8.57 -16.61 -6.81
C ARG A 79 -9.87 -15.90 -7.19
N GLY A 80 -10.15 -14.75 -6.58
CA GLY A 80 -11.31 -13.92 -6.93
C GLY A 80 -11.29 -13.46 -8.39
N VAL A 81 -10.16 -12.93 -8.87
CA VAL A 81 -9.97 -12.52 -10.27
C VAL A 81 -10.20 -13.69 -11.23
N LEU A 82 -9.55 -14.84 -10.97
CA LEU A 82 -9.72 -16.05 -11.77
C LEU A 82 -11.17 -16.54 -11.79
N SER A 83 -11.88 -16.47 -10.66
CA SER A 83 -13.29 -16.90 -10.56
C SER A 83 -14.24 -16.01 -11.36
N LYS A 84 -13.88 -14.75 -11.61
CA LYS A 84 -14.66 -13.79 -12.41
C LYS A 84 -14.36 -13.88 -13.91
N GLY A 85 -13.47 -14.75 -14.33
CA GLY A 85 -13.03 -14.84 -15.73
C GLY A 85 -12.16 -13.67 -16.19
N GLU A 86 -11.76 -12.78 -15.28
CA GLU A 86 -10.80 -11.71 -15.53
C GLU A 86 -9.43 -12.35 -15.77
N THR A 87 -9.00 -12.36 -17.03
CA THR A 87 -7.88 -13.19 -17.49
C THR A 87 -6.61 -12.42 -17.79
N ALA A 88 -6.67 -11.09 -17.88
CA ALA A 88 -5.51 -10.27 -18.23
C ALA A 88 -4.88 -9.64 -16.97
N PRO A 89 -3.62 -9.99 -16.63
CA PRO A 89 -2.90 -9.36 -15.52
C PRO A 89 -2.51 -7.90 -15.80
N GLY A 90 -2.52 -7.45 -17.06
CA GLY A 90 -2.11 -6.10 -17.46
C GLY A 90 -2.94 -4.97 -16.81
N PRO A 91 -4.29 -4.99 -16.91
CA PRO A 91 -5.15 -4.02 -16.23
C PRO A 91 -4.94 -3.94 -14.70
N ILE A 92 -4.57 -5.07 -14.08
CA ILE A 92 -4.24 -5.11 -12.65
C ILE A 92 -2.94 -4.35 -12.38
N VAL A 93 -1.89 -4.60 -13.18
CA VAL A 93 -0.63 -3.84 -13.08
C VAL A 93 -0.87 -2.35 -13.27
N TYR A 94 -1.64 -1.96 -14.29
CA TYR A 94 -2.04 -0.57 -14.50
C TYR A 94 -2.68 0.03 -13.24
N SER A 95 -3.65 -0.68 -12.64
CA SER A 95 -4.35 -0.23 -11.44
C SER A 95 -3.45 -0.09 -10.21
N ILE A 96 -2.40 -0.92 -10.11
CA ILE A 96 -1.40 -0.81 -9.05
C ILE A 96 -0.52 0.42 -9.28
N VAL A 97 0.10 0.53 -10.47
CA VAL A 97 1.16 1.52 -10.71
C VAL A 97 0.65 2.96 -10.82
N THR A 98 -0.65 3.11 -11.08
CA THR A 98 -1.35 4.41 -11.11
C THR A 98 -2.03 4.74 -9.79
N ASP A 99 -1.74 3.99 -8.72
CA ASP A 99 -2.32 4.13 -7.37
C ASP A 99 -3.85 3.98 -7.29
N LEU A 100 -4.53 3.48 -8.34
CA LEU A 100 -5.99 3.37 -8.34
C LEU A 100 -6.52 2.52 -7.17
N TYR A 101 -5.83 1.46 -6.78
CA TYR A 101 -6.23 0.69 -5.60
C TYR A 101 -6.10 1.46 -4.27
N TYR A 102 -5.07 2.29 -4.11
CA TYR A 102 -4.91 3.14 -2.93
C TYR A 102 -5.91 4.30 -2.92
N LEU A 103 -6.20 4.88 -4.09
CA LEU A 103 -7.24 5.90 -4.24
C LEU A 103 -8.63 5.32 -3.93
N GLN A 104 -8.92 4.09 -4.35
CA GLN A 104 -10.18 3.41 -4.06
C GLN A 104 -10.32 3.08 -2.57
N SER A 105 -9.27 2.58 -1.92
CA SER A 105 -9.31 2.26 -0.50
C SER A 105 -9.41 3.51 0.38
N SER A 106 -8.77 4.62 -0.02
CA SER A 106 -8.88 5.92 0.66
C SER A 106 -10.30 6.49 0.64
N LYS A 107 -11.08 6.23 -0.43
CA LYS A 107 -12.49 6.64 -0.50
C LYS A 107 -13.38 5.93 0.52
N TYR A 108 -12.99 4.74 0.97
CA TYR A 108 -13.75 3.93 1.91
C TYR A 108 -12.86 3.48 3.08
N PRO A 109 -12.51 4.38 4.02
CA PRO A 109 -11.51 4.13 5.06
C PRO A 109 -11.86 3.02 6.07
N GLY A 110 -13.05 2.42 5.99
CA GLY A 110 -13.44 1.23 6.75
C GLY A 110 -13.32 -0.09 5.97
N ASP A 111 -13.09 -0.04 4.66
CA ASP A 111 -12.98 -1.22 3.80
C ASP A 111 -11.58 -1.84 3.91
N LYS A 112 -11.42 -2.66 4.95
CA LYS A 112 -10.20 -3.43 5.20
C LYS A 112 -9.84 -4.36 4.04
N ALA A 113 -10.82 -4.82 3.26
CA ALA A 113 -10.57 -5.69 2.12
C ALA A 113 -9.95 -4.90 0.96
N ALA A 114 -10.47 -3.71 0.65
CA ALA A 114 -9.88 -2.81 -0.35
C ALA A 114 -8.46 -2.37 0.05
N TRP A 115 -8.25 -2.06 1.33
CA TRP A 115 -6.92 -1.72 1.84
C TRP A 115 -5.94 -2.90 1.74
N GLY A 116 -6.34 -4.08 2.20
CA GLY A 116 -5.52 -5.30 2.10
C GLY A 116 -5.23 -5.70 0.65
N LEU A 117 -6.15 -5.41 -0.28
CA LEU A 117 -5.93 -5.57 -1.71
C LEU A 117 -4.83 -4.65 -2.22
N ALA A 118 -4.92 -3.35 -1.93
CA ALA A 118 -3.92 -2.36 -2.35
C ALA A 118 -2.52 -2.70 -1.81
N GLN A 119 -2.43 -3.08 -0.53
CA GLN A 119 -1.18 -3.49 0.11
C GLN A 119 -0.60 -4.77 -0.51
N SER A 120 -1.39 -5.83 -0.59
CA SER A 120 -0.90 -7.14 -1.05
C SER A 120 -0.49 -7.14 -2.52
N THR A 121 -1.22 -6.41 -3.37
CA THR A 121 -0.86 -6.25 -4.79
C THR A 121 0.39 -5.39 -4.95
N ALA A 122 0.50 -4.25 -4.24
CA ALA A 122 1.69 -3.41 -4.24
C ALA A 122 2.94 -4.15 -3.76
N TRP A 123 2.83 -4.88 -2.65
CA TRP A 123 3.90 -5.75 -2.13
C TRP A 123 4.35 -6.77 -3.18
N SER A 124 3.41 -7.53 -3.75
CA SER A 124 3.75 -8.61 -4.70
C SER A 124 4.36 -8.08 -6.00
N LEU A 125 3.95 -6.88 -6.47
CA LEU A 125 4.54 -6.24 -7.64
C LEU A 125 5.95 -5.73 -7.33
N ASN A 126 6.16 -5.05 -6.20
CA ASN A 126 7.50 -4.61 -5.78
C ASN A 126 8.46 -5.78 -5.60
N HIS A 127 8.03 -6.87 -4.96
CA HIS A 127 8.82 -8.09 -4.79
C HIS A 127 9.25 -8.66 -6.16
N PHE A 128 8.35 -8.72 -7.13
CA PHE A 128 8.68 -9.17 -8.49
C PHE A 128 9.63 -8.21 -9.21
N LEU A 129 9.36 -6.91 -9.17
CA LEU A 129 10.15 -5.92 -9.90
C LEU A 129 11.58 -5.84 -9.36
N LEU A 130 11.76 -5.88 -8.04
CA LEU A 130 13.10 -5.88 -7.44
C LEU A 130 13.88 -7.15 -7.76
N ASN A 131 13.23 -8.31 -7.79
CA ASN A 131 13.92 -9.58 -8.04
C ASN A 131 14.19 -9.87 -9.53
N GLN A 132 13.34 -9.39 -10.44
CA GLN A 132 13.41 -9.78 -11.86
C GLN A 132 13.50 -8.60 -12.85
N LYS A 133 13.21 -7.38 -12.41
CA LYS A 133 13.17 -6.17 -13.25
C LYS A 133 13.88 -4.99 -12.57
N ALA A 134 14.95 -5.27 -11.82
CA ALA A 134 15.65 -4.29 -10.99
C ALA A 134 16.11 -3.04 -11.76
N GLU A 135 16.60 -3.22 -13.00
CA GLU A 135 17.03 -2.10 -13.84
C GLU A 135 15.87 -1.19 -14.26
N GLY A 136 14.72 -1.78 -14.60
CA GLY A 136 13.49 -1.01 -14.86
C GLY A 136 12.98 -0.32 -13.61
N TYR A 137 13.09 -0.96 -12.44
CA TYR A 137 12.71 -0.39 -11.16
C TYR A 137 13.57 0.84 -10.79
N LYS A 138 14.90 0.74 -10.92
CA LYS A 138 15.82 1.88 -10.74
C LYS A 138 15.51 3.01 -11.72
N LYS A 139 15.29 2.67 -13.00
CA LYS A 139 14.92 3.65 -14.03
C LYS A 139 13.61 4.35 -13.68
N TYR A 140 12.60 3.62 -13.19
CA TYR A 140 11.34 4.19 -12.74
C TYR A 140 11.55 5.21 -11.62
N CYS A 141 12.32 4.86 -10.57
CA CYS A 141 12.66 5.78 -9.50
C CYS A 141 13.41 7.03 -10.00
N SER A 142 14.33 6.86 -10.94
CA SER A 142 15.04 7.99 -11.55
C SER A 142 14.11 8.91 -12.36
N LEU A 143 13.18 8.34 -13.12
CA LEU A 143 12.20 9.10 -13.91
C LEU A 143 11.19 9.82 -13.04
N LEU A 144 10.81 9.24 -11.89
CA LEU A 144 10.01 9.96 -10.90
C LEU A 144 10.73 11.25 -10.46
N GLY A 145 12.06 11.26 -10.42
CA GLY A 145 12.88 12.43 -10.09
C GLY A 145 12.85 13.56 -11.11
N GLU A 146 12.32 13.31 -12.31
CA GLU A 146 12.10 14.33 -13.32
C GLU A 146 10.83 15.16 -13.04
N ILE A 147 9.95 14.71 -12.13
CA ILE A 147 8.74 15.44 -11.77
C ILE A 147 9.13 16.67 -10.93
N PRO A 148 8.57 17.86 -11.21
CA PRO A 148 8.83 19.04 -10.40
C PRO A 148 8.51 18.82 -8.90
N PRO A 149 9.40 19.26 -7.98
CA PRO A 149 9.15 19.16 -6.55
C PRO A 149 7.81 19.81 -6.15
N GLY A 150 7.11 19.19 -5.20
CA GLY A 150 5.82 19.66 -4.70
C GLY A 150 4.62 19.34 -5.60
N MET A 151 4.81 18.67 -6.74
CA MET A 151 3.70 18.15 -7.54
C MET A 151 3.41 16.68 -7.20
N GLU A 152 2.14 16.37 -6.99
CA GLU A 152 1.66 14.99 -6.95
C GLU A 152 1.55 14.44 -8.38
N ALA A 153 2.10 13.25 -8.59
CA ALA A 153 2.07 12.60 -9.89
C ALA A 153 0.64 12.10 -10.19
N SER A 154 -0.01 12.69 -11.20
CA SER A 154 -1.32 12.19 -11.65
C SER A 154 -1.22 10.74 -12.17
N PRO A 155 -2.31 9.94 -12.15
CA PRO A 155 -2.34 8.59 -12.71
C PRO A 155 -1.78 8.49 -14.14
N ARG A 156 -2.02 9.51 -14.96
CA ARG A 156 -1.50 9.59 -16.33
C ARG A 156 0.02 9.76 -16.36
N VAL A 157 0.57 10.62 -15.50
CA VAL A 157 2.02 10.81 -15.40
C VAL A 157 2.70 9.53 -14.92
N LEU A 158 2.09 8.83 -13.95
CA LEU A 158 2.59 7.54 -13.46
C LEU A 158 2.57 6.46 -14.54
N ASP A 159 1.51 6.39 -15.34
CA ASP A 159 1.38 5.52 -16.50
C ASP A 159 2.48 5.75 -17.54
N GLU A 160 2.72 7.02 -17.90
CA GLU A 160 3.76 7.41 -18.86
C GLU A 160 5.17 7.09 -18.34
N ILE A 161 5.45 7.38 -17.07
CA ILE A 161 6.74 7.08 -16.44
C ILE A 161 6.97 5.58 -16.32
N PHE A 162 5.97 4.81 -15.90
CA PHE A 162 6.07 3.36 -15.80
C PHE A 162 6.33 2.72 -17.16
N THR A 163 5.59 3.14 -18.18
CA THR A 163 5.78 2.66 -19.56
C THR A 163 7.19 2.97 -20.05
N ARG A 164 7.68 4.22 -19.86
CA ARG A 164 9.06 4.60 -20.22
C ARG A 164 10.11 3.76 -19.49
N ALA A 165 9.87 3.39 -18.23
CA ALA A 165 10.80 2.62 -17.42
C ALA A 165 10.89 1.15 -17.85
N PHE A 166 9.77 0.54 -18.24
CA PHE A 166 9.66 -0.90 -18.45
C PHE A 166 9.43 -1.35 -19.90
N ALA A 167 9.22 -0.43 -20.84
CA ALA A 167 9.16 -0.74 -22.27
C ALA A 167 10.45 -1.44 -22.74
N LYS A 168 10.29 -2.52 -23.51
CA LYS A 168 11.38 -3.28 -24.12
C LYS A 168 11.94 -2.57 -25.34
N THR A 169 11.10 -1.83 -26.07
CA THR A 169 11.48 -1.09 -27.27
C THR A 169 10.96 0.35 -27.22
N PRO A 170 11.68 1.31 -27.83
CA PRO A 170 11.15 2.66 -28.02
C PRO A 170 9.79 2.62 -28.75
N GLY A 171 8.78 3.31 -28.22
CA GLY A 171 7.44 3.37 -28.83
C GLY A 171 6.52 2.20 -28.50
N GLU A 172 6.91 1.29 -27.59
CA GLU A 172 6.00 0.27 -27.08
C GLU A 172 4.76 0.90 -26.42
N SER A 173 3.58 0.39 -26.74
CA SER A 173 2.33 0.89 -26.15
C SER A 173 2.24 0.53 -24.66
N PRO A 174 1.63 1.40 -23.81
CA PRO A 174 1.44 1.10 -22.39
C PRO A 174 0.75 -0.26 -22.15
N ASN A 175 -0.30 -0.56 -22.92
CA ASN A 175 -1.03 -1.82 -22.82
C ASN A 175 -0.14 -3.04 -23.06
N GLN A 176 0.81 -2.96 -24.00
CA GLN A 176 1.74 -4.04 -24.26
C GLN A 176 2.72 -4.22 -23.10
N THR A 177 3.25 -3.12 -22.57
CA THR A 177 4.14 -3.14 -21.40
C THR A 177 3.45 -3.73 -20.18
N TYR A 178 2.20 -3.33 -19.91
CA TYR A 178 1.41 -3.88 -18.81
C TYR A 178 1.12 -5.37 -18.97
N ASN A 179 0.77 -5.81 -20.17
CA ASN A 179 0.51 -7.23 -20.40
C ASN A 179 1.78 -8.07 -20.28
N ASP A 180 2.93 -7.54 -20.68
CA ASP A 180 4.21 -8.23 -20.59
C ASP A 180 4.71 -8.32 -19.13
N ILE A 181 4.70 -7.20 -18.41
CA ILE A 181 5.01 -7.18 -16.98
C ILE A 181 4.01 -8.03 -16.20
N GLY A 182 2.72 -7.86 -16.47
CA GLY A 182 1.64 -8.56 -15.80
C GLY A 182 1.75 -10.08 -15.97
N ARG A 183 2.00 -10.58 -17.18
CA ARG A 183 2.17 -12.03 -17.41
C ARG A 183 3.36 -12.58 -16.66
N ALA A 184 4.51 -11.92 -16.72
CA ALA A 184 5.72 -12.35 -16.01
C ALA A 184 5.53 -12.31 -14.48
N TRP A 185 4.93 -11.23 -13.97
CA TRP A 185 4.57 -11.05 -12.56
C TRP A 185 3.62 -12.14 -12.06
N TRP A 186 2.59 -12.46 -12.85
CA TRP A 186 1.59 -13.47 -12.51
C TRP A 186 2.20 -14.86 -12.36
N VAL A 187 3.05 -15.25 -13.32
CA VAL A 187 3.74 -16.54 -13.30
C VAL A 187 4.77 -16.61 -12.16
N SER A 188 5.54 -15.54 -11.97
CA SER A 188 6.54 -15.48 -10.89
C SER A 188 5.92 -15.66 -9.51
N ASN A 189 4.81 -14.98 -9.24
CA ASN A 189 4.16 -15.07 -7.93
C ASN A 189 3.50 -16.43 -7.69
N GLN A 190 3.07 -17.15 -8.74
CA GLN A 190 2.59 -18.52 -8.58
C GLN A 190 3.67 -19.40 -7.93
N TYR A 191 4.88 -19.38 -8.46
CA TYR A 191 6.00 -20.16 -7.92
C TYR A 191 6.31 -19.81 -6.46
N GLN A 192 6.26 -18.53 -6.12
CA GLN A 192 6.52 -18.07 -4.75
C GLN A 192 5.40 -18.47 -3.78
N MET A 193 4.14 -18.47 -4.23
CA MET A 193 3.03 -18.98 -3.42
C MET A 193 3.12 -20.49 -3.21
N ASP A 194 3.50 -21.26 -4.23
CA ASP A 194 3.58 -22.72 -4.15
C ASP A 194 4.75 -23.16 -3.25
N SER A 195 5.87 -22.44 -3.31
CA SER A 195 6.97 -22.64 -2.36
C SER A 195 6.57 -22.23 -0.93
N ALA A 196 5.80 -21.16 -0.75
CA ALA A 196 5.25 -20.79 0.55
C ALA A 196 4.38 -21.90 1.16
N ASP A 197 3.50 -22.50 0.37
CA ASP A 197 2.64 -23.60 0.82
C ASP A 197 3.43 -24.85 1.19
N THR A 198 4.47 -25.17 0.41
CA THR A 198 5.39 -26.27 0.71
C THR A 198 6.06 -26.06 2.07
N ILE A 199 6.52 -24.84 2.33
CA ILE A 199 7.23 -24.56 3.57
C ILE A 199 6.28 -24.47 4.77
N LEU A 200 5.07 -23.91 4.59
CA LEU A 200 4.03 -23.94 5.63
C LEU A 200 3.65 -25.38 5.99
N THR A 201 3.50 -26.25 4.98
CA THR A 201 3.22 -27.68 5.17
C THR A 201 4.37 -28.38 5.89
N ALA A 202 5.62 -28.12 5.49
CA ALA A 202 6.80 -28.68 6.17
C ALA A 202 6.87 -28.23 7.64
N ASN A 203 6.58 -26.97 7.93
CA ASN A 203 6.52 -26.46 9.30
C ASN A 203 5.40 -27.09 10.13
N GLN A 204 4.23 -27.34 9.53
CA GLN A 204 3.13 -28.08 10.18
C GLN A 204 3.53 -29.54 10.48
N MET A 205 4.21 -30.20 9.55
CA MET A 205 4.71 -31.57 9.75
C MET A 205 5.76 -31.63 10.87
N LEU A 206 6.73 -30.70 10.89
CA LEU A 206 7.73 -30.62 11.96
C LEU A 206 7.07 -30.37 13.32
N LYS A 207 6.09 -29.47 13.41
CA LYS A 207 5.34 -29.24 14.66
C LYS A 207 4.68 -30.53 15.17
N LYS A 208 4.06 -31.28 14.26
CA LYS A 208 3.42 -32.57 14.58
C LYS A 208 4.44 -33.62 15.03
N GLU A 209 5.60 -33.69 14.39
CA GLU A 209 6.67 -34.64 14.70
C GLU A 209 7.34 -34.35 16.05
N PHE A 210 7.53 -33.07 16.39
CA PHE A 210 8.13 -32.64 17.65
C PHE A 210 7.12 -32.46 18.80
N GLY A 211 5.85 -32.84 18.60
CA GLY A 211 4.81 -32.73 19.63
C GLY A 211 4.55 -31.29 20.10
N ILE A 212 4.78 -30.30 19.22
CA ILE A 212 4.49 -28.89 19.50
C ILE A 212 2.98 -28.70 19.36
N ASP A 213 2.29 -28.67 20.50
CA ASP A 213 0.83 -28.74 20.61
C ASP A 213 0.10 -27.58 19.87
N ASP A 214 -0.92 -27.92 19.07
CA ASP A 214 -1.72 -27.02 18.21
C ASP A 214 -2.67 -26.09 19.00
N SER A 215 -2.57 -26.03 20.32
CA SER A 215 -3.38 -25.15 21.17
C SER A 215 -3.26 -23.66 20.84
N LEU A 216 -2.26 -23.27 20.04
CA LEU A 216 -2.07 -21.93 19.49
C LEU A 216 -2.61 -21.75 18.04
N ALA A 217 -2.79 -22.84 17.29
CA ALA A 217 -3.23 -22.82 15.89
C ALA A 217 -4.74 -22.60 15.73
N ASN A 218 -5.53 -22.95 16.76
CA ASN A 218 -6.98 -22.73 16.80
C ASN A 218 -7.40 -21.38 17.41
N SER A 219 -6.48 -20.43 17.59
CA SER A 219 -6.89 -19.07 17.96
C SER A 219 -7.67 -18.45 16.79
N PRO A 220 -8.88 -17.88 17.01
CA PRO A 220 -9.73 -17.33 15.96
C PRO A 220 -9.23 -15.96 15.52
N ILE A 221 -7.91 -15.81 15.32
CA ILE A 221 -7.34 -14.63 14.72
C ILE A 221 -7.51 -14.79 13.21
N SER A 222 -8.73 -14.53 12.75
CA SER A 222 -9.01 -14.34 11.33
C SER A 222 -7.96 -13.40 10.70
N LEU A 223 -7.70 -13.55 9.40
CA LEU A 223 -6.92 -12.56 8.64
C LEU A 223 -7.41 -11.12 8.90
N GLN A 224 -8.69 -10.93 9.23
CA GLN A 224 -9.29 -9.64 9.59
C GLN A 224 -8.79 -9.07 10.94
N SER A 225 -8.40 -9.91 11.90
CA SER A 225 -7.82 -9.49 13.18
C SER A 225 -6.30 -9.25 13.11
N LEU A 226 -5.58 -9.97 12.24
CA LEU A 226 -4.19 -9.61 11.88
C LEU A 226 -4.16 -8.27 11.13
N LEU A 227 -5.08 -8.05 10.19
CA LEU A 227 -5.29 -6.76 9.52
C LEU A 227 -5.75 -5.64 10.47
N ALA A 228 -6.48 -5.98 11.55
CA ALA A 228 -6.84 -5.00 12.58
C ALA A 228 -5.64 -4.56 13.43
N GLY A 229 -4.61 -5.40 13.58
CA GLY A 229 -3.36 -5.05 14.25
C GLY A 229 -2.36 -4.32 13.34
N LEU A 230 -2.46 -4.53 12.02
CA LEU A 230 -1.62 -3.87 11.00
C LEU A 230 -2.24 -2.58 10.44
N ALA A 231 -3.44 -2.20 10.90
CA ALA A 231 -3.94 -0.85 10.70
C ALA A 231 -3.06 0.09 11.52
N VAL A 232 -1.94 0.52 10.93
CA VAL A 232 -1.16 1.63 11.45
C VAL A 232 -2.14 2.78 11.67
N PRO A 233 -2.23 3.38 12.87
CA PRO A 233 -3.04 4.57 13.04
C PRO A 233 -2.50 5.59 12.03
N VAL A 234 -3.37 5.99 11.10
CA VAL A 234 -3.10 7.11 10.21
C VAL A 234 -2.85 8.30 11.14
N GLY A 235 -1.57 8.64 11.32
CA GLY A 235 -1.18 9.87 11.99
C GLY A 235 -1.89 11.03 11.29
N PRO A 236 -2.26 12.09 12.02
CA PRO A 236 -2.99 13.20 11.43
C PRO A 236 -2.23 13.70 10.21
N GLN A 237 -2.88 13.62 9.05
CA GLN A 237 -2.42 14.19 7.80
C GLN A 237 -2.09 15.67 8.05
N PRO A 238 -0.92 16.18 7.62
CA PRO A 238 -0.66 17.61 7.71
C PRO A 238 -1.69 18.30 6.82
N GLY A 239 -2.60 19.06 7.45
CA GLY A 239 -3.56 19.87 6.71
C GLY A 239 -2.84 20.87 5.80
N PRO A 240 -3.44 21.24 4.66
CA PRO A 240 -2.85 22.23 3.78
C PRO A 240 -2.98 23.61 4.44
N GLY A 241 -1.86 24.22 4.78
CA GLY A 241 -1.78 25.62 5.21
C GLY A 241 -1.54 25.81 6.71
N GLY A 242 -0.30 25.62 7.15
CA GLY A 242 0.20 26.10 8.44
C GLY A 242 1.45 26.93 8.22
N MET A 243 1.29 28.24 8.10
CA MET A 243 2.40 29.19 8.03
C MET A 243 3.34 29.04 9.23
N LEU A 244 4.63 29.08 8.93
CA LEU A 244 5.75 29.21 9.85
C LEU A 244 5.48 30.28 10.90
N GLY A 245 5.59 29.90 12.17
CA GLY A 245 5.54 30.81 13.31
C GLY A 245 6.68 31.80 13.28
N MET A 246 6.34 33.10 13.25
CA MET A 246 7.20 34.16 13.74
C MET A 246 6.70 34.65 15.12
N PRO A 247 7.60 35.07 16.02
CA PRO A 247 7.26 35.42 17.38
C PRO A 247 6.91 36.92 17.54
N GLY A 248 5.79 37.18 18.20
CA GLY A 248 5.60 38.32 19.11
C GLY A 248 5.36 39.70 18.49
N MET A 249 4.10 40.14 18.52
CA MET A 249 3.77 41.56 18.73
C MET A 249 2.48 41.70 19.55
N PRO A 250 2.44 42.57 20.58
CA PRO A 250 1.26 42.88 21.38
C PRO A 250 0.58 44.19 20.95
N GLY A 251 -0.76 44.19 20.98
CA GLY A 251 -1.62 45.36 20.75
C GLY A 251 -2.77 44.93 19.84
N GLY A 252 -4.05 45.08 20.16
CA GLY A 252 -4.73 46.00 21.05
C GLY A 252 -5.90 46.60 20.26
N MET A 253 -7.11 46.48 20.81
CA MET A 253 -8.29 47.32 20.53
C MET A 253 -9.23 46.94 19.34
N PRO A 254 -10.47 47.48 19.27
CA PRO A 254 -11.67 46.93 19.90
C PRO A 254 -12.86 46.72 18.90
N GLY A 255 -13.94 46.13 19.41
CA GLY A 255 -15.09 45.67 18.64
C GLY A 255 -15.98 46.70 17.92
N LEU A 256 -16.73 46.15 16.98
CA LEU A 256 -17.91 46.68 16.27
C LEU A 256 -18.69 45.40 15.90
N GLY A 257 -19.94 45.14 16.31
CA GLY A 257 -21.04 46.07 16.53
C GLY A 257 -21.82 46.21 15.22
N GLY A 258 -22.98 45.55 15.11
CA GLY A 258 -24.02 45.92 14.14
C GLY A 258 -24.51 44.83 13.20
N ASN A 259 -25.56 44.13 13.63
CA ASN A 259 -26.51 43.45 12.76
C ASN A 259 -27.38 44.51 12.05
N PRO A 260 -27.93 44.23 10.86
CA PRO A 260 -29.36 44.48 10.71
C PRO A 260 -30.11 43.32 10.04
N ALA A 261 -31.30 43.12 10.58
CA ALA A 261 -32.36 42.28 10.08
C ALA A 261 -33.06 42.91 8.87
N GLY A 262 -33.60 42.06 7.99
CA GLY A 262 -34.53 42.42 6.91
C GLY A 262 -34.37 41.46 5.73
N GLY A 263 -35.37 40.77 5.22
CA GLY A 263 -36.79 40.82 5.51
C GLY A 263 -37.53 39.67 4.84
N ILE A 264 -38.75 39.52 5.32
CA ILE A 264 -39.84 38.65 4.88
C ILE A 264 -40.28 39.02 3.45
N GLY A 265 -40.55 38.02 2.62
CA GLY A 265 -41.27 38.20 1.35
C GLY A 265 -41.61 36.85 0.72
N GLY A 266 -42.87 36.42 0.89
CA GLY A 266 -43.43 35.22 0.25
C GLY A 266 -44.19 35.52 -1.03
N GLY A 267 -44.62 34.44 -1.71
CA GLY A 267 -45.57 34.43 -2.83
C GLY A 267 -45.07 33.54 -3.98
N THR A 268 -45.49 32.28 -4.12
CA THR A 268 -46.74 31.73 -4.70
C THR A 268 -46.93 31.92 -6.21
N GLY A 269 -47.19 30.80 -6.90
CA GLY A 269 -47.77 30.67 -8.25
C GLY A 269 -46.73 30.62 -9.37
N GLY A 270 -46.78 29.75 -10.37
CA GLY A 270 -47.78 28.81 -10.84
C GLY A 270 -47.45 28.48 -12.32
N ASP A 271 -47.73 27.24 -12.71
CA ASP A 271 -48.13 26.74 -14.03
C ASP A 271 -47.38 27.03 -15.35
N ASP A 272 -47.33 25.94 -16.13
CA ASP A 272 -47.38 25.81 -17.59
C ASP A 272 -46.26 26.38 -18.46
N ARG A 273 -45.42 25.47 -18.96
CA ARG A 273 -45.23 25.18 -20.41
C ARG A 273 -44.38 23.93 -20.66
#